data_AF-A0A0L0CQP9-F1
#
_entry.id   AF-A0A0L0CQP9-F1
#
_cell.length_a   1.000
_cell.length_b   1.000
_cell.length_c   1.000
_cell.angle_alpha   90.00
_cell.angle_beta   90.00
_cell.angle_gamma   90.00
#
_symmetry.space_group_name_H-M   'P 1'
#
loop_
_entity.id
_entity.type
_entity.pdbx_description
1 polymer ?
#
loop_
_entity_poly.entity_id
_entity_poly.type
_entity_poly.pdbx_seq_one_letter_code
_entity_poly.pdbx_strand_id
1 'polypeptide(L)'
;MGKINKNNLKTKLLDTKSPKQKLNTKEKSKDNSTNEPTKDKSKLILNKTITPKKTTSKKEKHRQKHKNLMNKFTLIRKQQKEERARQNRQKTAVIGDLKPLKDALPSLDDIFKLSKEKDQLKTGVKEYDPTEEEDKHLSAKQKLKKKKEKFIKQVKSYQAILKDPEFKKNPREAIRYHIQYTHGLVEE
;
A
#
# COMPACT_ATOMS: atom_id res chain seq x y z
N MET A 1 -40.96 63.82 13.28
CA MET A 1 -40.61 64.34 11.93
C MET A 1 -39.10 64.39 11.81
N GLY A 2 -38.49 63.32 11.29
CA GLY A 2 -37.03 63.12 11.26
C GLY A 2 -36.37 63.86 10.10
N LYS A 3 -35.23 64.52 10.38
CA LYS A 3 -34.39 65.16 9.37
C LYS A 3 -33.48 64.11 8.73
N ILE A 4 -33.60 63.97 7.42
CA ILE A 4 -32.79 63.09 6.57
C ILE A 4 -31.42 63.76 6.38
N ASN A 5 -30.35 63.10 6.82
CA ASN A 5 -28.98 63.51 6.52
C ASN A 5 -28.42 62.57 5.46
N LYS A 6 -28.40 63.04 4.21
CA LYS A 6 -27.67 62.41 3.10
C LYS A 6 -26.22 62.90 3.16
N ASN A 7 -25.30 62.02 2.76
CA ASN A 7 -23.94 62.28 2.24
C ASN A 7 -22.83 61.58 3.07
N ASN A 8 -22.31 60.46 2.55
CA ASN A 8 -21.03 60.45 1.82
C ASN A 8 -20.50 59.01 1.66
N LEU A 9 -20.68 58.46 0.45
CA LEU A 9 -19.87 57.37 -0.09
C LEU A 9 -18.51 57.95 -0.49
N LYS A 10 -17.44 57.50 0.16
CA LYS A 10 -16.08 57.59 -0.39
C LYS A 10 -15.38 56.23 -0.22
N THR A 11 -15.32 55.50 -1.33
CA THR A 11 -14.43 54.37 -1.55
C THR A 11 -12.98 54.84 -1.49
N LYS A 12 -12.16 54.22 -0.63
CA LYS A 12 -10.71 54.28 -0.74
C LYS A 12 -10.17 52.87 -0.92
N LEU A 13 -9.81 52.57 -2.18
CA LEU A 13 -8.83 51.56 -2.53
C LEU A 13 -7.51 51.93 -1.83
N LEU A 14 -6.89 50.97 -1.14
CA LEU A 14 -5.52 51.08 -0.67
C LEU A 14 -4.79 49.79 -1.03
N ASP A 15 -3.91 49.94 -2.02
CA ASP A 15 -2.91 48.99 -2.45
C ASP A 15 -1.93 48.66 -1.31
N THR A 16 -1.75 47.38 -1.02
CA THR A 16 -0.59 46.92 -0.24
C THR A 16 0.18 45.87 -1.04
N LYS A 17 1.31 46.34 -1.57
CA LYS A 17 2.36 45.57 -2.26
C LYS A 17 2.89 44.43 -1.37
N SER A 18 2.90 43.22 -1.91
CA SER A 18 3.54 42.04 -1.33
C SER A 18 5.08 42.14 -1.42
N PRO A 19 5.84 41.83 -0.36
CA PRO A 19 7.30 41.69 -0.44
C PRO A 19 7.71 40.32 -1.01
N LYS A 20 8.53 40.35 -2.05
CA LYS A 20 9.25 39.17 -2.58
C LYS A 20 10.37 38.78 -1.61
N GLN A 21 10.35 37.56 -1.09
CA GLN A 21 11.51 36.94 -0.44
C GLN A 21 12.12 35.91 -1.40
N LYS A 22 13.38 36.15 -1.79
CA LYS A 22 14.30 35.12 -2.28
C LYS A 22 15.48 35.11 -1.32
N LEU A 23 15.89 33.93 -0.86
CA LEU A 23 17.30 33.55 -0.70
C LEU A 23 17.39 32.04 -0.43
N ASN A 24 18.25 31.40 -1.23
CA ASN A 24 18.62 29.99 -1.22
C ASN A 24 19.45 29.64 0.01
N THR A 25 19.28 28.43 0.53
CA THR A 25 20.38 27.64 1.09
C THR A 25 20.29 26.20 0.62
N LYS A 26 21.46 25.71 0.20
CA LYS A 26 21.75 24.49 -0.54
C LYS A 26 22.41 23.55 0.47
N GLU A 27 21.74 22.51 0.93
CA GLU A 27 22.37 21.50 1.79
C GLU A 27 22.42 20.15 1.10
N LYS A 28 23.67 19.75 0.82
CA LYS A 28 24.10 18.47 0.28
C LYS A 28 23.85 17.37 1.32
N SER A 29 23.01 16.39 1.00
CA SER A 29 23.08 15.06 1.62
C SER A 29 24.12 14.23 0.87
N LYS A 30 25.22 13.89 1.53
CA LYS A 30 26.16 12.86 1.08
C LYS A 30 25.78 11.53 1.75
N ASP A 31 25.65 10.51 0.92
CA ASP A 31 25.56 9.10 1.28
C ASP A 31 26.78 8.64 2.09
N ASN A 32 26.60 7.56 2.84
CA ASN A 32 27.60 6.50 2.94
C ASN A 32 26.94 5.21 3.43
N SER A 33 26.72 4.30 2.48
CA SER A 33 26.62 2.86 2.69
C SER A 33 28.01 2.28 2.92
N THR A 34 28.14 1.32 3.83
CA THR A 34 29.27 0.37 3.80
C THR A 34 28.80 -1.01 4.25
N ASN A 35 29.23 -1.99 3.45
CA ASN A 35 28.88 -3.41 3.46
C ASN A 35 29.59 -4.21 4.57
N GLU A 36 28.91 -5.28 5.04
CA GLU A 36 29.33 -6.67 5.39
C GLU A 36 30.78 -6.96 5.87
N PRO A 37 31.01 -7.86 6.88
CA PRO A 37 30.78 -9.29 6.67
C PRO A 37 30.34 -10.17 7.86
N THR A 38 29.83 -11.35 7.48
CA THR A 38 29.69 -12.60 8.23
C THR A 38 30.88 -12.97 9.13
N LYS A 39 30.62 -13.37 10.39
CA LYS A 39 31.03 -14.65 11.01
C LYS A 39 30.83 -14.66 12.54
N ASP A 40 30.59 -15.87 13.04
CA ASP A 40 30.70 -16.35 14.43
C ASP A 40 29.47 -16.27 15.36
N LYS A 41 28.60 -17.28 15.19
CA LYS A 41 27.47 -17.66 16.06
C LYS A 41 27.89 -18.21 17.45
N SER A 42 29.13 -17.99 17.90
CA SER A 42 29.66 -18.52 19.17
C SER A 42 29.80 -17.46 20.28
N LYS A 43 29.33 -16.23 20.07
CA LYS A 43 29.38 -15.14 21.07
C LYS A 43 28.03 -14.81 21.74
N LEU A 44 27.05 -15.73 21.70
CA LEU A 44 25.71 -15.49 22.27
C LEU A 44 25.64 -15.65 23.80
N ILE A 45 26.76 -15.89 24.48
CA ILE A 45 26.85 -15.92 25.95
C ILE A 45 27.87 -14.88 26.42
N LEU A 46 27.64 -13.61 26.09
CA LEU A 46 28.40 -12.49 26.63
C LEU A 46 27.43 -11.38 27.05
N ASN A 47 27.18 -11.33 28.35
CA ASN A 47 26.96 -10.13 29.15
C ASN A 47 25.91 -9.13 28.63
N LYS A 48 24.72 -9.17 29.24
CA LYS A 48 23.66 -8.14 29.16
C LYS A 48 24.08 -6.75 29.68
N THR A 49 25.39 -6.49 29.79
CA THR A 49 26.03 -5.36 30.45
C THR A 49 27.18 -4.74 29.65
N ILE A 50 27.31 -4.91 28.33
CA ILE A 50 28.16 -4.01 27.52
C ILE A 50 27.44 -3.60 26.22
N THR A 51 26.30 -2.93 26.35
CA THR A 51 26.10 -1.77 25.46
C THR A 51 26.48 -0.56 26.30
N PRO A 52 27.40 0.31 25.85
CA PRO A 52 27.70 1.51 26.60
C PRO A 52 26.41 2.33 26.65
N LYS A 53 25.70 2.29 27.79
CA LYS A 53 24.64 3.25 28.09
C LYS A 53 25.31 4.60 27.92
N LYS A 54 24.98 5.33 26.84
CA LYS A 54 25.44 6.70 26.65
C LYS A 54 25.19 7.40 27.99
N THR A 55 26.26 7.81 28.66
CA THR A 55 26.19 8.47 29.96
C THR A 55 25.56 9.84 29.72
N THR A 56 24.24 9.86 29.61
CA THR A 56 23.52 11.10 29.37
C THR A 56 23.70 11.96 30.62
N SER A 57 24.32 13.12 30.42
CA SER A 57 24.45 14.12 31.47
C SER A 57 23.09 14.42 32.09
N LYS A 58 23.06 14.82 33.38
CA LYS A 58 21.83 15.25 34.06
C LYS A 58 21.07 16.30 33.23
N LYS A 59 21.80 17.20 32.56
CA LYS A 59 21.25 18.22 31.65
C LYS A 59 20.51 17.60 30.46
N GLU A 60 21.07 16.54 29.88
CA GLU A 60 20.46 15.84 28.75
C GLU A 60 19.21 15.07 29.16
N LYS A 61 19.25 14.38 30.31
CA LYS A 61 18.06 13.71 30.87
C LYS A 61 16.94 14.69 31.16
N HIS A 62 17.26 15.86 31.72
CA HIS A 62 16.29 16.92 31.96
C HIS A 62 15.66 17.43 30.65
N ARG A 63 16.49 17.68 29.61
CA ARG A 63 15.99 18.06 28.28
C ARG A 63 15.08 17.00 27.68
N GLN A 64 15.43 15.72 27.78
CA GLN A 64 14.61 14.62 27.28
C GLN A 64 13.27 14.53 28.04
N LYS A 65 13.28 14.68 29.37
CA LYS A 65 12.06 14.71 30.16
C LYS A 65 11.15 15.87 29.74
N HIS A 66 11.71 17.07 29.59
CA HIS A 66 10.97 18.24 29.12
C HIS A 66 10.43 18.03 27.70
N LYS A 67 11.25 17.53 26.76
CA LYS A 67 10.84 17.22 25.39
C LYS A 67 9.69 16.21 25.35
N ASN A 68 9.81 15.12 26.12
CA ASN A 68 8.77 14.09 26.20
C ASN A 68 7.47 14.67 26.78
N LEU A 69 7.56 15.52 27.80
CA LEU A 69 6.40 16.19 28.38
C LEU A 69 5.75 17.15 27.38
N MET A 70 6.53 17.95 26.67
CA MET A 70 6.01 18.84 25.63
C MET A 70 5.36 18.05 24.49
N ASN A 71 5.98 16.95 24.05
CA ASN A 71 5.40 16.03 23.07
C ASN A 71 4.08 15.43 23.55
N LYS A 72 3.97 15.08 24.85
CA LYS A 72 2.71 14.60 25.41
C LYS A 72 1.62 15.67 25.34
N PHE A 73 1.94 16.92 25.68
CA PHE A 73 0.98 18.02 25.57
C PHE A 73 0.56 18.30 24.12
N THR A 74 1.48 18.25 23.16
CA THR A 74 1.12 18.46 21.74
C THR A 74 0.22 17.34 21.22
N LEU A 75 0.47 16.09 21.59
CA LEU A 75 -0.38 14.96 21.25
C LEU A 75 -1.78 15.10 21.84
N ILE A 76 -1.91 15.45 23.13
CA ILE A 76 -3.21 15.66 23.78
C ILE A 76 -3.98 16.79 23.08
N ARG A 77 -3.32 17.92 22.79
CA ARG A 77 -3.97 19.04 22.08
C ARG A 77 -4.43 18.63 20.67
N LYS A 78 -3.64 17.83 19.96
CA LYS A 78 -4.00 17.30 18.64
C LYS A 78 -5.24 16.40 18.74
N GLN A 79 -5.27 15.47 19.69
CA GLN A 79 -6.39 14.57 19.94
C GLN A 79 -7.68 15.35 20.29
N GLN A 80 -7.59 16.33 21.19
CA GLN A 80 -8.75 17.16 21.55
C GLN A 80 -9.28 17.96 20.35
N LYS A 81 -8.39 18.50 19.51
CA LYS A 81 -8.79 19.20 18.28
C LYS A 81 -9.49 18.25 17.30
N GLU A 82 -8.97 17.04 17.15
CA GLU A 82 -9.54 16.01 16.29
C GLU A 82 -10.91 15.52 16.78
N GLU A 83 -11.07 15.34 18.09
CA GLU A 83 -12.34 14.93 18.71
C GLU A 83 -13.43 15.98 18.51
N ARG A 84 -13.13 17.26 18.73
CA ARG A 84 -14.07 18.35 18.41
C ARG A 84 -14.44 18.38 16.94
N ALA A 85 -13.47 18.16 16.05
CA ALA A 85 -13.73 18.09 14.61
C ALA A 85 -14.57 16.87 14.24
N ARG A 86 -14.36 15.72 14.87
CA ARG A 86 -15.16 14.51 14.72
C ARG A 86 -16.61 14.76 15.14
N GLN A 87 -16.84 15.33 16.32
CA GLN A 87 -18.19 15.67 16.78
C GLN A 87 -18.92 16.61 15.80
N ASN A 88 -18.20 17.57 15.22
CA ASN A 88 -18.79 18.46 14.21
C ASN A 88 -19.10 17.74 12.88
N ARG A 89 -18.23 16.82 12.43
CA ARG A 89 -18.48 16.01 11.22
C ARG A 89 -19.62 15.02 11.41
N GLN A 90 -19.71 14.38 12.56
CA GLN A 90 -20.79 13.44 12.91
C GLN A 90 -22.17 14.11 12.91
N LYS A 91 -22.25 15.40 13.23
CA LYS A 91 -23.50 16.18 13.18
C LYS A 91 -24.01 16.43 11.75
N THR A 92 -23.28 16.07 10.70
CA THR A 92 -23.77 16.23 9.33
C THR A 92 -24.89 15.21 9.08
N ALA A 93 -26.13 15.72 8.94
CA ALA A 93 -27.35 14.93 9.08
C ALA A 93 -27.49 13.75 8.09
N VAL A 94 -26.98 13.90 6.86
CA VAL A 94 -27.17 12.90 5.80
C VAL A 94 -25.98 11.94 5.68
N ILE A 95 -24.77 12.40 6.03
CA ILE A 95 -23.52 11.75 5.59
C ILE A 95 -22.66 11.29 6.79
N GLY A 96 -22.78 11.91 7.97
CA GLY A 96 -21.96 11.59 9.14
C GLY A 96 -20.46 11.90 8.97
N ASP A 97 -19.58 11.17 9.66
CA ASP A 97 -18.12 11.38 9.57
C ASP A 97 -17.47 10.53 8.48
N LEU A 98 -17.07 11.17 7.37
CA LEU A 98 -16.34 10.52 6.27
C LEU A 98 -14.83 10.42 6.46
N LYS A 99 -14.25 11.07 7.49
CA LYS A 99 -12.80 11.04 7.69
C LYS A 99 -12.23 9.62 7.82
N PRO A 100 -12.85 8.68 8.55
CA PRO A 100 -12.35 7.31 8.66
C PRO A 100 -12.17 6.62 7.30
N LEU A 101 -13.10 6.86 6.35
CA LEU A 101 -13.01 6.29 5.00
C LEU A 101 -11.81 6.84 4.23
N LYS A 102 -11.52 8.13 4.39
CA LYS A 102 -10.37 8.78 3.76
C LYS A 102 -9.05 8.33 4.39
N ASP A 103 -9.01 8.20 5.71
CA ASP A 103 -7.80 7.79 6.44
C ASP A 103 -7.50 6.29 6.25
N ALA A 104 -8.50 5.47 5.95
CA ALA A 104 -8.34 4.05 5.61
C ALA A 104 -7.73 3.83 4.21
N LEU A 105 -7.61 4.88 3.38
CA LEU A 105 -6.95 4.76 2.09
C LEU A 105 -5.42 4.70 2.27
N PRO A 106 -4.72 3.83 1.51
CA PRO A 106 -3.26 3.82 1.49
C PRO A 106 -2.70 5.19 1.12
N SER A 107 -1.58 5.57 1.74
CA SER A 107 -0.88 6.77 1.32
C SER A 107 -0.29 6.57 -0.09
N LEU A 108 -0.05 7.67 -0.83
CA LEU A 108 0.58 7.58 -2.14
C LEU A 108 1.94 6.87 -2.08
N ASP A 109 2.70 7.08 -1.00
CA ASP A 109 3.98 6.40 -0.78
C ASP A 109 3.79 4.90 -0.62
N ASP A 110 2.73 4.48 0.05
CA ASP A 110 2.39 3.05 0.17
C ASP A 110 1.96 2.48 -1.18
N ILE A 111 1.19 3.23 -1.97
CA ILE A 111 0.85 2.84 -3.36
C ILE A 111 2.12 2.70 -4.20
N PHE A 112 3.09 3.61 -4.06
CA PHE A 112 4.36 3.49 -4.79
C PHE A 112 5.17 2.27 -4.34
N LYS A 113 5.19 1.93 -3.05
CA LYS A 113 5.83 0.69 -2.56
C LYS A 113 5.14 -0.55 -3.12
N LEU A 114 3.81 -0.61 -3.02
CA LEU A 114 2.99 -1.70 -3.58
C LEU A 114 3.19 -1.84 -5.09
N SER A 115 3.35 -0.72 -5.82
CA SER A 115 3.59 -0.72 -7.25
C SER A 115 4.97 -1.25 -7.66
N LYS A 116 5.96 -1.17 -6.77
CA LYS A 116 7.29 -1.76 -6.96
C LYS A 116 7.31 -3.23 -6.59
N GLU A 117 6.43 -3.64 -5.69
CA GLU A 117 6.25 -5.01 -5.20
C GLU A 117 5.10 -5.75 -5.93
N LYS A 118 4.76 -5.34 -7.17
CA LYS A 118 3.68 -5.94 -7.96
C LYS A 118 3.76 -7.45 -8.09
N ASP A 119 4.96 -8.00 -8.13
CA ASP A 119 5.20 -9.44 -8.24
C ASP A 119 4.86 -10.21 -6.94
N GLN A 120 4.64 -9.52 -5.82
CA GLN A 120 4.37 -10.10 -4.50
C GLN A 120 2.92 -9.95 -4.05
N LEU A 121 2.11 -9.18 -4.78
CA LEU A 121 0.70 -8.99 -4.48
C LEU A 121 -0.09 -10.23 -4.88
N LYS A 122 -0.45 -11.04 -3.88
CA LYS A 122 -1.34 -12.20 -4.04
C LYS A 122 -2.78 -11.75 -3.82
N THR A 123 -3.56 -11.82 -4.90
CA THR A 123 -5.01 -11.65 -4.97
C THR A 123 -5.75 -12.84 -4.34
N GLY A 124 -5.07 -13.96 -4.08
CA GLY A 124 -5.66 -15.17 -3.49
C GLY A 124 -6.38 -16.05 -4.51
N VAL A 125 -6.35 -15.67 -5.79
CA VAL A 125 -6.90 -16.43 -6.92
C VAL A 125 -5.72 -16.98 -7.72
N LYS A 126 -5.55 -18.32 -7.72
CA LYS A 126 -4.41 -19.01 -8.34
C LYS A 126 -4.16 -18.65 -9.81
N GLU A 127 -5.19 -18.22 -10.53
CA GLU A 127 -5.12 -17.87 -11.95
C GLU A 127 -4.55 -16.47 -12.20
N TYR A 128 -4.77 -15.53 -11.28
CA TYR A 128 -4.31 -14.14 -11.39
C TYR A 128 -3.07 -13.86 -10.55
N ASP A 129 -2.85 -14.66 -9.51
CA ASP A 129 -1.60 -14.64 -8.78
C ASP A 129 -0.49 -15.16 -9.69
N PRO A 130 0.67 -14.50 -9.73
CA PRO A 130 1.80 -14.95 -10.52
C PRO A 130 2.18 -16.35 -10.02
N THR A 131 1.69 -17.36 -10.74
CA THR A 131 1.85 -18.74 -10.36
C THR A 131 3.32 -19.09 -10.55
N GLU A 132 3.85 -19.63 -9.46
CA GLU A 132 5.25 -19.94 -9.17
C GLU A 132 6.07 -20.34 -10.40
N GLU A 133 7.09 -19.52 -10.68
CA GLU A 133 8.51 -19.86 -10.93
C GLU A 133 8.92 -20.87 -12.02
N GLU A 134 8.07 -21.79 -12.45
CA GLU A 134 8.37 -22.89 -13.37
C GLU A 134 8.83 -22.41 -14.75
N ASP A 135 8.27 -21.29 -15.21
CA ASP A 135 8.67 -20.66 -16.47
C ASP A 135 9.68 -19.54 -16.27
N LYS A 136 9.95 -19.05 -15.05
CA LYS A 136 10.91 -17.96 -14.84
C LYS A 136 12.36 -18.41 -15.10
N HIS A 137 12.69 -19.66 -14.77
CA HIS A 137 14.04 -20.23 -14.93
C HIS A 137 14.34 -20.85 -16.30
N LEU A 138 13.37 -20.90 -17.22
CA LEU A 138 13.57 -21.54 -18.51
C LEU A 138 14.20 -20.61 -19.54
N SER A 139 15.10 -21.17 -20.34
CA SER A 139 15.59 -20.50 -21.55
C SER A 139 14.44 -20.23 -22.52
N ALA A 140 14.53 -19.14 -23.30
CA ALA A 140 13.52 -18.77 -24.30
C ALA A 140 13.18 -19.94 -25.26
N LYS A 141 14.17 -20.76 -25.62
CA LYS A 141 13.97 -21.95 -26.47
C LYS A 141 13.13 -23.03 -25.78
N GLN A 142 13.35 -23.26 -24.48
CA GLN A 142 12.57 -24.20 -23.69
C GLN A 142 11.12 -23.73 -23.52
N LYS A 143 10.91 -22.43 -23.29
CA LYS A 143 9.57 -21.82 -23.24
C LYS A 143 8.81 -22.05 -24.53
N LEU A 144 9.45 -21.80 -25.68
CA LEU A 144 8.84 -22.02 -26.99
C LEU A 144 8.50 -23.50 -27.22
N LYS A 145 9.40 -24.41 -26.83
CA LYS A 145 9.16 -25.86 -26.90
C LYS A 145 7.96 -26.27 -26.04
N LYS A 146 7.89 -25.84 -24.77
CA LYS A 146 6.75 -26.12 -23.88
C LYS A 146 5.44 -25.58 -24.48
N LYS A 147 5.42 -24.37 -25.05
CA LYS A 147 4.25 -23.80 -25.73
C LYS A 147 3.79 -24.67 -26.91
N LYS A 148 4.73 -25.08 -27.76
CA LYS A 148 4.45 -25.97 -28.91
C LYS A 148 3.90 -27.32 -28.44
N GLU A 149 4.48 -27.91 -27.41
CA GLU A 149 4.01 -29.18 -26.84
C GLU A 149 2.60 -29.06 -26.23
N LYS A 150 2.33 -27.99 -25.47
CA LYS A 150 0.99 -27.69 -24.93
C LYS A 150 -0.04 -27.57 -26.06
N PHE A 151 0.29 -26.83 -27.12
CA PHE A 151 -0.58 -26.68 -28.29
C PHE A 151 -0.85 -28.02 -29.00
N ILE A 152 0.20 -28.81 -29.25
CA ILE A 152 0.04 -30.13 -29.88
C ILE A 152 -0.81 -31.05 -29.01
N LYS A 153 -0.62 -31.04 -27.69
CA LYS A 153 -1.45 -31.81 -26.75
C LYS A 153 -2.92 -31.40 -26.83
N GLN A 154 -3.21 -30.10 -26.86
CA GLN A 154 -4.58 -29.58 -26.99
C GLN A 154 -5.23 -29.99 -28.31
N VAL A 155 -4.53 -29.85 -29.43
CA VAL A 155 -5.05 -30.27 -30.74
C VAL A 155 -5.33 -31.77 -30.74
N LYS A 156 -4.43 -32.59 -30.19
CA LYS A 156 -4.63 -34.04 -30.06
C LYS A 156 -5.83 -34.38 -29.18
N SER A 157 -6.02 -33.70 -28.05
CA SER A 157 -7.20 -33.94 -27.20
C SER A 157 -8.50 -33.57 -27.92
N TYR A 158 -8.53 -32.46 -28.65
CA TYR A 158 -9.72 -32.09 -29.43
C TYR A 158 -10.00 -33.10 -30.55
N GLN A 159 -8.98 -33.56 -31.26
CA GLN A 159 -9.13 -34.61 -32.26
C GLN A 159 -9.65 -35.93 -31.66
N ALA A 160 -9.25 -36.26 -30.43
CA ALA A 160 -9.76 -37.44 -29.73
C ALA A 160 -11.25 -37.28 -29.37
N ILE A 161 -11.62 -36.14 -28.79
CA ILE A 161 -13.02 -35.82 -28.43
C ILE A 161 -13.91 -35.85 -29.68
N LEU A 162 -13.45 -35.29 -30.79
CA LEU A 162 -14.19 -35.30 -32.06
C LEU A 162 -14.33 -36.70 -32.67
N LYS A 163 -13.52 -37.69 -32.26
CA LYS A 163 -13.66 -39.09 -32.70
C LYS A 163 -14.64 -39.88 -31.84
N ASP A 164 -14.87 -39.45 -30.61
CA ASP A 164 -15.73 -40.13 -29.64
C ASP A 164 -17.20 -40.16 -30.11
N PRO A 165 -17.83 -41.34 -30.22
CA PRO A 165 -19.24 -41.45 -30.61
C PRO A 165 -20.20 -40.81 -29.60
N GLU A 166 -19.92 -40.78 -28.30
CA GLU A 166 -20.83 -40.19 -27.30
C GLU A 166 -20.90 -38.67 -27.46
N PHE A 167 -19.74 -38.05 -27.65
CA PHE A 167 -19.63 -36.63 -27.95
C PHE A 167 -20.30 -36.25 -29.28
N LYS A 168 -20.18 -37.10 -30.32
CA LYS A 168 -20.86 -36.88 -31.62
C LYS A 168 -22.39 -36.95 -31.51
N LYS A 169 -22.91 -37.86 -30.68
CA LYS A 169 -24.36 -38.02 -30.49
C LYS A 169 -24.94 -36.85 -29.70
N ASN A 170 -24.36 -36.54 -28.54
CA ASN A 170 -24.86 -35.51 -27.63
C ASN A 170 -23.69 -34.79 -26.92
N PRO A 171 -23.13 -33.73 -27.51
CA PRO A 171 -21.95 -33.06 -26.95
C PRO A 171 -22.25 -32.41 -25.60
N ARG A 172 -23.49 -31.94 -25.38
CA ARG A 172 -23.90 -31.28 -24.14
C ARG A 172 -23.85 -32.23 -22.93
N GLU A 173 -24.36 -33.45 -23.08
CA GLU A 173 -24.33 -34.43 -21.99
C GLU A 173 -22.94 -34.98 -21.75
N ALA A 174 -22.14 -35.21 -22.80
CA ALA A 174 -20.74 -35.63 -22.65
C ALA A 174 -19.91 -34.60 -21.88
N ILE A 175 -20.08 -33.29 -22.18
CA ILE A 175 -19.43 -32.20 -21.43
C ILE A 175 -19.93 -32.17 -19.98
N ARG A 176 -21.24 -32.28 -19.76
CA ARG A 176 -21.83 -32.30 -18.42
C ARG A 176 -21.25 -33.44 -17.58
N TYR A 177 -21.23 -34.66 -18.12
CA TYR A 177 -20.65 -35.83 -17.46
C TYR A 177 -19.16 -35.63 -17.15
N HIS A 178 -18.39 -35.08 -18.10
CA HIS A 178 -16.98 -34.78 -17.88
C HIS A 178 -16.76 -33.81 -16.72
N ILE A 179 -17.51 -32.69 -16.68
CA ILE A 179 -17.43 -31.69 -15.61
C ILE A 179 -17.78 -32.33 -14.27
N GLN A 180 -18.86 -33.13 -14.22
CA GLN A 180 -19.25 -33.83 -13.01
C GLN A 180 -18.17 -34.80 -12.53
N TYR A 181 -17.57 -35.58 -13.44
CA TYR A 181 -16.50 -36.52 -13.13
C TYR A 181 -15.23 -35.80 -12.66
N THR A 182 -14.78 -34.74 -13.33
CA THR A 182 -13.56 -34.00 -12.97
C THR A 182 -13.66 -33.27 -11.64
N HIS A 183 -14.87 -32.87 -11.25
CA HIS A 183 -15.13 -32.18 -9.98
C HIS A 183 -15.64 -33.13 -8.89
N GLY A 184 -15.69 -34.44 -9.14
CA GLY A 184 -16.10 -35.44 -8.15
C GLY A 184 -17.57 -35.34 -7.72
N LEU A 185 -18.45 -34.89 -8.63
CA LEU A 185 -19.89 -34.71 -8.40
C LEU A 185 -20.74 -35.89 -8.90
N VAL A 186 -20.10 -36.96 -9.36
CA VAL A 186 -20.77 -38.22 -9.68
C VAL A 186 -20.64 -39.09 -8.44
N GLU A 187 -21.73 -39.25 -7.70
CA GLU A 187 -21.84 -40.33 -6.70
C GLU A 187 -22.18 -41.62 -7.46
N GLU A 188 -21.52 -42.73 -7.10
CA GLU A 188 -21.74 -44.06 -7.70
C GLU A 188 -23.19 -44.56 -7.54
#